data_AF-A0A383AIP7-F1
#
_entry.id   AF-A0A383AIP7-F1
#
_cell.length_a   1.000
_cell.length_b   1.000
_cell.length_c   1.000
_cell.angle_alpha   90.00
_cell.angle_beta   90.00
_cell.angle_gamma   90.00
#
_symmetry.space_group_name_H-M   'P 1'
#
loop_
_entity.id
_entity.type
_entity.pdbx_description
1 polymer ?
#
loop_
_entity_poly.entity_id
_entity_poly.type
_entity_poly.pdbx_seq_one_letter_code
_entity_poly.pdbx_strand_id
1 'polypeptide(L)'
;MTFKFIHCSDLHIDSPFKGFSSVEHPLAEILRKSTYQAFQNIVELALKEEVEAVLIAGDIYDGSDKSLEAQLKFRRGLQKLSDAGIYTFIVHGNHDPLDSWSASLEWPERVHVFSGDRVECLPIENNGMVKAYIHGISYPKREVKENLA
;
A
#
# COMPACT_ATOMS: atom_id res chain seq x y z
N MET A 1 -16.74 -20.33 8.43
CA MET A 1 -15.39 -19.74 8.47
C MET A 1 -15.53 -18.24 8.66
N THR A 2 -14.65 -17.63 9.45
CA THR A 2 -14.63 -16.19 9.70
C THR A 2 -13.82 -15.49 8.62
N PHE A 3 -14.28 -14.35 8.12
CA PHE A 3 -13.51 -13.49 7.20
C PHE A 3 -12.52 -12.64 8.00
N LYS A 4 -11.24 -12.65 7.63
CA LYS A 4 -10.18 -11.85 8.26
C LYS A 4 -9.51 -10.96 7.23
N PHE A 5 -9.22 -9.73 7.64
CA PHE A 5 -8.47 -8.80 6.80
C PHE A 5 -7.61 -7.90 7.68
N ILE A 6 -6.57 -7.33 7.10
CA ILE A 6 -5.77 -6.26 7.70
C ILE A 6 -6.10 -4.95 6.99
N HIS A 7 -6.23 -3.87 7.74
CA HIS A 7 -6.33 -2.51 7.23
C HIS A 7 -5.17 -1.68 7.77
N CYS A 8 -4.43 -1.01 6.90
CA CYS A 8 -3.36 -0.08 7.24
C CYS A 8 -3.33 1.11 6.28
N SER A 9 -2.60 2.16 6.65
CA SER A 9 -2.38 3.37 5.85
C SER A 9 -1.06 4.03 6.28
N ASP A 10 -0.65 5.11 5.62
CA ASP A 10 0.43 6.00 6.06
C ASP A 10 1.77 5.27 6.25
N LEU A 11 2.11 4.40 5.29
CA LEU A 11 3.34 3.59 5.36
C LEU A 11 4.60 4.45 5.20
N HIS A 12 4.55 5.49 4.36
CA HIS A 12 5.66 6.40 4.07
C HIS A 12 7.01 5.66 3.87
N ILE A 13 6.99 4.58 3.09
CA ILE A 13 8.13 3.67 2.91
C ILE A 13 9.34 4.45 2.44
N ASP A 14 10.46 4.28 3.15
CA ASP A 14 11.78 4.86 2.84
C ASP A 14 11.82 6.40 2.92
N SER A 15 10.79 7.04 3.49
CA SER A 15 10.75 8.50 3.64
C SER A 15 11.75 8.97 4.69
N PRO A 16 12.50 10.06 4.43
CA PRO A 16 13.45 10.60 5.40
C PRO A 16 12.72 11.26 6.58
N PHE A 17 13.26 11.07 7.79
CA PHE A 17 12.71 11.73 8.97
C PHE A 17 13.13 13.21 9.00
N LYS A 18 12.17 14.13 8.86
CA LYS A 18 12.42 15.57 8.86
C LYS A 18 13.08 16.00 10.17
N GLY A 19 14.17 16.75 10.08
CA GLY A 19 14.96 17.21 11.24
C GLY A 19 16.20 16.36 11.57
N PHE A 20 16.35 15.19 10.95
CA PHE A 20 17.57 14.36 11.05
C PHE A 20 18.36 14.30 9.74
N SER A 21 17.93 15.02 8.71
CA SER A 21 18.53 15.00 7.36
C SER A 21 19.87 15.73 7.24
N SER A 22 20.25 16.55 8.24
CA SER A 22 21.46 17.38 8.20
C SER A 22 22.69 16.75 8.88
N VAL A 23 22.58 15.52 9.39
CA VAL A 23 23.69 14.82 10.03
C VAL A 23 23.66 13.37 9.57
N GLU A 24 24.81 12.82 9.18
CA GLU A 24 25.05 11.37 9.05
C GLU A 24 24.90 10.71 10.44
N HIS A 25 23.69 10.73 10.98
CA HIS A 25 23.39 10.18 12.27
C HIS A 25 22.93 8.73 12.06
N PRO A 26 23.55 7.75 12.73
CA PRO A 26 23.10 6.35 12.67
C PRO A 26 21.60 6.15 12.92
N LEU A 27 20.96 7.07 13.65
CA LEU A 27 19.52 7.05 13.93
C LEU A 27 18.67 7.37 12.69
N ALA A 28 19.13 8.22 11.77
CA ALA A 28 18.38 8.56 10.57
C ALA A 28 18.14 7.33 9.70
N GLU A 29 19.18 6.49 9.53
CA GLU A 29 19.08 5.26 8.75
C GLU A 29 18.22 4.19 9.45
N ILE A 30 18.25 4.12 10.78
CA ILE A 30 17.37 3.22 11.56
C ILE A 30 15.91 3.63 11.39
N LEU A 31 15.59 4.93 11.51
CA LEU A 31 14.24 5.44 11.34
C LEU A 31 13.74 5.21 9.92
N ARG A 32 14.57 5.49 8.91
CA ARG A 32 14.24 5.22 7.50
C ARG A 32 13.90 3.74 7.28
N LYS A 33 14.74 2.82 7.79
CA LYS A 33 14.51 1.37 7.69
C LYS A 33 13.27 0.89 8.45
N SER A 34 12.87 1.55 9.53
CA SER A 34 11.73 1.14 10.34
C SER A 34 10.39 1.21 9.60
N THR A 35 10.22 2.14 8.65
CA THR A 35 9.00 2.24 7.81
C THR A 35 8.83 0.98 6.97
N TYR A 36 9.90 0.54 6.31
CA TYR A 36 9.90 -0.70 5.54
C TYR A 36 9.75 -1.93 6.44
N GLN A 37 10.42 -1.95 7.60
CA GLN A 37 10.25 -3.04 8.56
C GLN A 37 8.80 -3.16 9.06
N ALA A 38 8.10 -2.04 9.27
CA ALA A 38 6.69 -2.05 9.64
C ALA A 38 5.82 -2.68 8.54
N PHE A 39 6.07 -2.34 7.28
CA PHE A 39 5.40 -3.00 6.16
C PHE A 39 5.71 -4.50 6.10
N GLN A 40 6.96 -4.91 6.34
CA GLN A 40 7.31 -6.33 6.41
C GLN A 40 6.55 -7.07 7.52
N ASN A 41 6.40 -6.45 8.69
CA ASN A 41 5.65 -7.02 9.81
C ASN A 41 4.16 -7.20 9.45
N ILE A 42 3.58 -6.26 8.69
CA ILE A 42 2.20 -6.38 8.18
C ILE A 42 2.08 -7.59 7.25
N VAL A 43 3.03 -7.75 6.31
CA VAL A 43 3.05 -8.90 5.39
C VAL A 43 3.20 -10.21 6.15
N GLU A 44 4.12 -10.29 7.11
CA GLU A 44 4.31 -11.49 7.93
C GLU A 44 3.09 -11.82 8.77
N LEU A 45 2.42 -10.82 9.34
CA LEU A 45 1.18 -11.00 10.09
C LEU A 45 0.05 -11.51 9.18
N ALA A 46 -0.10 -10.92 7.99
CA ALA A 46 -1.11 -11.35 7.01
C ALA A 46 -0.94 -12.83 6.62
N LEU A 47 0.30 -13.24 6.38
CA LEU A 47 0.64 -14.63 6.06
C LEU A 47 0.39 -15.57 7.24
N LYS A 48 0.86 -15.19 8.43
CA LYS A 48 0.70 -15.99 9.65
C LYS A 48 -0.78 -16.19 10.02
N GLU A 49 -1.57 -15.14 9.89
CA GLU A 49 -2.99 -15.18 10.22
C GLU A 49 -3.84 -15.67 9.04
N GLU A 50 -3.26 -16.00 7.89
CA GLU A 50 -3.98 -16.47 6.70
C GLU A 50 -5.19 -15.57 6.37
N VAL A 51 -4.97 -14.25 6.33
CA VAL A 51 -6.05 -13.30 6.06
C VAL A 51 -6.49 -13.36 4.61
N GLU A 52 -7.75 -13.06 4.33
CA GLU A 52 -8.28 -13.01 2.97
C GLU A 52 -7.80 -11.79 2.19
N ALA A 53 -7.56 -10.67 2.89
CA ALA A 53 -7.15 -9.43 2.26
C ALA A 53 -6.30 -8.52 3.15
N VAL A 54 -5.47 -7.71 2.49
CA VAL A 54 -4.80 -6.54 3.07
C VAL A 54 -5.32 -5.29 2.34
N LEU A 55 -5.80 -4.31 3.10
CA LEU A 55 -6.27 -3.02 2.60
C LEU A 55 -5.23 -1.95 2.97
N ILE A 56 -4.67 -1.28 1.97
CA ILE A 56 -3.71 -0.18 2.14
C ILE A 56 -4.40 1.11 1.72
N ALA A 57 -4.77 1.91 2.72
CA ALA A 57 -5.69 3.03 2.58
C ALA A 57 -5.00 4.39 2.34
N GLY A 58 -3.90 4.43 1.59
CA GLY A 58 -3.23 5.67 1.21
C GLY A 58 -1.82 5.86 1.77
N ASP A 59 -1.14 6.86 1.22
CA ASP A 59 0.15 7.39 1.65
C ASP A 59 1.23 6.30 1.82
N ILE A 60 1.43 5.52 0.75
CA ILE A 60 2.48 4.49 0.71
C ILE A 60 3.87 5.13 0.71
N TYR A 61 4.01 6.29 0.05
CA TYR A 61 5.25 7.04 -0.11
C TYR A 61 5.04 8.52 0.21
N ASP A 62 6.11 9.25 0.54
CA ASP A 62 6.09 10.71 0.44
C ASP A 62 6.44 11.15 -0.99
N GLY A 63 5.65 12.07 -1.57
CA GLY A 63 5.65 12.39 -3.00
C GLY A 63 6.96 12.91 -3.56
N SER A 64 7.89 13.37 -2.72
CA SER A 64 9.25 13.77 -3.08
C SER A 64 10.26 12.62 -3.16
N ASP A 65 9.99 11.50 -2.48
CA ASP A 65 11.01 10.51 -2.11
C ASP A 65 10.62 9.08 -2.53
N LYS A 66 10.21 8.92 -3.79
CA LYS A 66 9.85 7.62 -4.37
C LYS A 66 11.07 6.90 -4.95
N SER A 67 11.97 6.41 -4.09
CA SER A 67 13.12 5.65 -4.58
C SER A 67 12.66 4.37 -5.31
N LEU A 68 13.29 4.03 -6.45
CA LEU A 68 13.03 2.76 -7.14
C LEU A 68 13.21 1.56 -6.19
N GLU A 69 14.14 1.68 -5.25
CA GLU A 69 14.37 0.67 -4.22
C GLU A 69 13.13 0.48 -3.33
N ALA A 70 12.51 1.56 -2.84
CA ALA A 70 11.29 1.53 -2.04
C ALA A 70 10.13 0.88 -2.81
N GLN A 71 10.00 1.19 -4.09
CA GLN A 71 8.98 0.61 -4.95
C GLN A 71 9.19 -0.90 -5.17
N LEU A 72 10.43 -1.33 -5.44
CA LEU A 72 10.77 -2.75 -5.58
C LEU A 72 10.64 -3.53 -4.26
N LYS A 73 10.92 -2.88 -3.12
CA LYS A 73 10.72 -3.42 -1.77
C LYS A 73 9.23 -3.63 -1.47
N PHE A 74 8.41 -2.62 -1.73
CA PHE A 74 6.97 -2.69 -1.58
C PHE A 74 6.36 -3.80 -2.45
N ARG A 75 6.67 -3.78 -3.76
CA ARG A 75 6.23 -4.81 -4.72
C ARG A 75 6.62 -6.23 -4.29
N ARG A 76 7.79 -6.43 -3.68
CA ARG A 76 8.20 -7.75 -3.15
C ARG A 76 7.32 -8.22 -2.00
N GLY A 77 6.89 -7.33 -1.11
CA GLY A 77 5.92 -7.68 -0.06
C GLY A 77 4.56 -8.06 -0.66
N LEU A 78 4.09 -7.29 -1.63
CA LEU A 78 2.85 -7.58 -2.35
C LEU A 78 2.90 -8.92 -3.12
N GLN A 79 4.05 -9.24 -3.74
CA GLN A 79 4.24 -10.52 -4.42
C GLN A 79 4.07 -11.69 -3.45
N LYS A 80 4.64 -11.61 -2.24
CA LYS A 80 4.47 -12.67 -1.22
C LYS A 80 3.01 -12.88 -0.83
N LEU A 81 2.24 -11.79 -0.69
CA LEU A 81 0.80 -11.88 -0.40
C LEU A 81 0.05 -12.53 -1.57
N SER A 82 0.32 -12.09 -2.80
CA SER A 82 -0.29 -12.63 -4.00
C SER A 82 0.01 -14.11 -4.19
N ASP A 83 1.26 -14.54 -4.00
CA ASP A 83 1.68 -15.94 -4.10
C ASP A 83 0.99 -16.83 -3.06
N ALA A 84 0.65 -16.27 -1.90
CA ALA A 84 -0.11 -16.94 -0.84
C ALA A 84 -1.63 -16.91 -1.04
N GLY A 85 -2.12 -16.34 -2.15
CA GLY A 85 -3.55 -16.23 -2.45
C GLY A 85 -4.26 -15.07 -1.76
N ILE A 86 -3.53 -14.20 -1.04
CA ILE A 86 -4.08 -13.07 -0.28
C ILE A 86 -4.28 -11.88 -1.22
N TYR A 87 -5.49 -11.31 -1.23
CA TYR A 87 -5.75 -10.10 -2.00
C TYR A 87 -5.12 -8.88 -1.35
N THR A 88 -4.62 -7.94 -2.16
CA THR A 88 -4.24 -6.62 -1.67
C THR A 88 -4.99 -5.54 -2.43
N PHE A 89 -5.64 -4.65 -1.72
CA PHE A 89 -6.36 -3.52 -2.28
C PHE A 89 -5.73 -2.22 -1.81
N ILE A 90 -5.45 -1.33 -2.75
CA ILE A 90 -4.65 -0.12 -2.51
C ILE A 90 -5.42 1.09 -3.02
N VAL A 91 -5.57 2.11 -2.19
CA VAL A 91 -5.86 3.47 -2.64
C VAL A 91 -4.62 4.33 -2.44
N HIS A 92 -4.39 5.30 -3.32
CA HIS A 92 -3.38 6.34 -3.15
C HIS A 92 -3.94 7.53 -2.39
N GLY A 93 -3.12 8.14 -1.54
CA GLY A 93 -3.44 9.32 -0.76
C GLY A 93 -2.92 10.60 -1.42
N ASN A 94 -2.95 11.70 -0.67
CA ASN A 94 -2.49 12.99 -1.14
C ASN A 94 -0.95 13.10 -1.19
N HIS A 95 -0.21 12.25 -0.48
CA HIS A 95 1.25 12.24 -0.57
C HIS A 95 1.76 11.44 -1.77
N ASP A 96 1.01 10.45 -2.25
CA ASP A 96 1.39 9.60 -3.37
C ASP A 96 0.32 9.49 -4.47
N PRO A 97 -0.27 10.61 -4.94
CA PRO A 97 -1.38 10.59 -5.90
C PRO A 97 -1.00 9.89 -7.21
N LEU A 98 -2.00 9.37 -7.93
CA LEU A 98 -1.79 8.59 -9.15
C LEU A 98 -0.93 9.29 -10.22
N ASP A 99 -1.07 10.61 -10.36
CA ASP A 99 -0.28 11.43 -11.31
C ASP A 99 1.21 11.56 -10.95
N SER A 100 1.59 11.21 -9.73
CA SER A 100 2.97 11.20 -9.24
C SER A 100 3.65 9.83 -9.37
N TRP A 101 2.97 8.83 -9.96
CA TRP A 101 3.50 7.47 -10.14
C TRP A 101 4.27 7.35 -11.47
N SER A 102 5.60 7.48 -11.40
CA SER A 102 6.46 7.56 -12.60
C SER A 102 7.07 6.24 -13.07
N ALA A 103 6.85 5.12 -12.37
CA ALA A 103 7.35 3.81 -12.79
C ALA A 103 6.20 2.89 -13.20
N SER A 104 6.25 2.43 -14.45
CA SER A 104 5.40 1.37 -15.01
C SER A 104 5.72 0.00 -14.38
N LEU A 105 5.56 -0.12 -13.06
CA LEU A 105 5.69 -1.40 -12.36
C LEU A 105 4.40 -2.19 -12.59
N GLU A 106 4.55 -3.42 -13.09
CA GLU A 106 3.46 -4.38 -13.12
C GLU A 106 3.18 -4.89 -11.71
N TRP A 107 1.92 -4.76 -11.29
CA TRP A 107 1.44 -5.27 -10.01
C TRP A 107 1.25 -6.79 -10.07
N PRO A 108 1.49 -7.51 -8.96
CA PRO A 108 1.14 -8.92 -8.84
C PRO A 108 -0.35 -9.18 -9.09
N GLU A 109 -0.70 -10.40 -9.52
CA GLU A 109 -2.05 -10.79 -9.96
C GLU A 109 -3.17 -10.43 -8.97
N ARG A 110 -2.95 -10.61 -7.66
CA ARG A 110 -3.96 -10.37 -6.62
C ARG A 110 -3.89 -8.97 -6.01
N VAL A 111 -3.24 -8.04 -6.68
CA VAL A 111 -3.12 -6.65 -6.24
C VAL A 111 -3.99 -5.76 -7.12
N HIS A 112 -4.89 -5.02 -6.50
CA HIS A 112 -5.68 -3.98 -7.16
C HIS A 112 -5.33 -2.61 -6.60
N VAL A 113 -4.97 -1.69 -7.48
CA VAL A 113 -4.84 -0.26 -7.16
C VAL A 113 -6.05 0.45 -7.72
N PHE A 114 -6.81 1.10 -6.84
CA PHE A 114 -8.05 1.78 -7.21
C PHE A 114 -7.80 3.02 -8.07
N SER A 115 -8.70 3.25 -9.03
CA SER A 115 -8.71 4.44 -9.86
C SER A 115 -9.01 5.71 -9.05
N GLY A 116 -8.64 6.89 -9.58
CA GLY A 116 -8.95 8.19 -8.95
C GLY A 116 -10.07 8.98 -9.65
N ASP A 117 -10.63 8.46 -10.73
CA ASP A 117 -11.71 9.09 -11.49
C ASP A 117 -13.10 8.63 -11.04
N ARG A 118 -13.21 7.45 -10.44
CA ARG A 118 -14.47 6.90 -9.94
C ARG A 118 -14.27 5.90 -8.81
N VAL A 119 -15.32 5.66 -8.03
CA VAL A 119 -15.37 4.56 -7.07
C VAL A 119 -15.47 3.25 -7.85
N GLU A 120 -14.58 2.30 -7.55
CA GLU A 120 -14.66 0.93 -8.07
C GLU A 120 -15.15 -0.03 -6.99
N CYS A 121 -15.74 -1.15 -7.41
CA CYS A 121 -16.24 -2.21 -6.55
C CYS A 121 -15.68 -3.54 -7.01
N LEU A 122 -14.85 -4.17 -6.18
CA LEU A 122 -14.15 -5.41 -6.50
C LEU A 122 -14.58 -6.52 -5.51
N PRO A 123 -14.92 -7.73 -5.98
CA PRO A 123 -15.25 -8.83 -5.10
C PRO A 123 -14.00 -9.51 -4.55
N ILE A 124 -14.08 -10.01 -3.32
CA ILE A 124 -13.16 -11.02 -2.78
C ILE A 124 -13.83 -12.38 -2.96
N GLU A 125 -13.29 -13.19 -3.85
CA GLU A 125 -13.85 -14.49 -4.20
C GLU A 125 -12.91 -15.63 -3.81
N ASN A 126 -13.51 -16.73 -3.34
CA ASN A 126 -12.85 -18.00 -3.12
C ASN A 126 -13.74 -19.13 -3.65
N ASN A 127 -13.22 -19.95 -4.56
CA ASN A 127 -13.94 -21.08 -5.19
C ASN A 127 -15.32 -20.70 -5.77
N GLY A 128 -15.42 -19.54 -6.44
CA GLY A 128 -16.66 -19.05 -7.04
C GLY A 128 -17.70 -18.51 -6.06
N MET A 129 -17.37 -18.42 -4.77
CA MET A 129 -18.20 -17.75 -3.77
C MET A 129 -17.61 -16.39 -3.40
N VAL A 130 -18.42 -15.34 -3.55
CA VAL A 130 -18.10 -13.99 -3.07
C VAL A 130 -18.19 -13.97 -1.55
N LYS A 131 -17.09 -13.60 -0.88
CA LYS A 131 -17.03 -13.43 0.58
C LYS A 131 -17.26 -11.97 1.01
N ALA A 132 -16.84 -11.01 0.19
CA ALA A 132 -16.98 -9.57 0.46
C ALA A 132 -16.87 -8.75 -0.83
N TYR A 133 -17.32 -7.50 -0.77
CA TYR A 133 -17.07 -6.47 -1.80
C TYR A 133 -16.24 -5.34 -1.18
N ILE A 134 -15.21 -4.89 -1.90
CA ILE A 134 -14.35 -3.78 -1.51
C ILE A 134 -14.64 -2.61 -2.44
N HIS A 135 -14.97 -1.46 -1.85
CA HIS A 135 -15.12 -0.20 -2.55
C HIS A 135 -13.91 0.69 -2.27
N GLY A 136 -13.40 1.35 -3.31
CA GLY A 136 -12.24 2.23 -3.17
C GLY A 136 -12.15 3.26 -4.28
N ILE A 137 -11.50 4.38 -3.95
CA ILE A 137 -11.13 5.46 -4.86
C ILE A 137 -9.83 6.09 -4.36
N SER A 138 -8.89 6.29 -5.27
CA SER A 138 -7.61 6.94 -4.98
C SER A 138 -7.71 8.46 -5.13
N TYR A 139 -6.77 9.20 -4.53
CA TYR A 139 -6.55 10.60 -4.89
C TYR A 139 -5.95 10.68 -6.31
N PRO A 140 -6.67 11.27 -7.31
CA PRO A 140 -6.13 11.42 -8.67
C PRO A 140 -4.96 12.42 -8.72
N LYS A 141 -4.95 13.38 -7.79
CA LYS A 141 -3.98 14.46 -7.63
C LYS A 141 -3.83 14.81 -6.16
N ARG A 142 -2.75 15.51 -5.80
CA ARG A 142 -2.43 15.88 -4.41
C ARG A 142 -3.54 16.62 -3.66
N GLU A 143 -4.25 17.53 -4.33
CA GLU A 143 -5.37 18.27 -3.72
C GLU A 143 -6.69 17.88 -4.37
N VAL A 144 -7.55 17.20 -3.62
CA VAL A 144 -8.94 16.92 -4.01
C VAL A 144 -9.85 17.80 -3.16
N LYS A 145 -10.70 18.59 -3.83
CA LYS A 145 -11.64 19.54 -3.18
C LYS A 145 -13.09 19.04 -3.18
N GLU A 146 -13.34 17.97 -3.92
CA GLU A 146 -14.63 17.30 -3.99
C GLU A 146 -14.75 16.33 -2.82
N ASN A 147 -15.95 16.20 -2.26
CA ASN A 147 -16.19 15.19 -1.25
C ASN A 147 -16.37 13.83 -1.94
N LEU A 148 -15.45 12.90 -1.67
CA LEU A 148 -15.48 11.53 -2.19
C LEU A 148 -16.19 10.54 -1.25
N ALA A 149 -16.71 11.02 -0.11
CA ALA A 149 -17.41 10.24 0.93
C ALA A 149 -18.92 10.54 1.00
#